data_AF-A0ABD6Y5H2-F1
#
_entry.id   AF-A0ABD6Y5H2-F1
#
_cell.length_a   1.000
_cell.length_b   1.000
_cell.length_c   1.000
_cell.angle_alpha   90.00
_cell.angle_beta   90.00
_cell.angle_gamma   90.00
#
_symmetry.space_group_name_H-M   'P 1'
#
loop_
_entity.id
_entity.type
_entity.pdbx_description
1 polymer ?
#
loop_
_entity_poly.entity_id
_entity_poly.type
_entity_poly.pdbx_seq_one_letter_code
_entity_poly.pdbx_strand_id
1 'polypeptide(L)'
;MKKCPYCNTLNPDDAEVCENCGKPLKGQMLALVCPNCGKVNALGSRECSVCHTKLSQSHHQLVSREIIPRKNNKRWGYIALIAFGILIALFVYLGGRYTRSPFIPGKIEALEFEYYDGNHKLLYKDYYIFNSTDNLSQTNFSIAYLGKNSSGKNPLRLATLKIANKLYRENKHYTFYCDGQTGIISGPQKIFIKDGAKMISRRIGHHDKFRPDPKGYLCKIEGDNRVKFTSINILNLIDDD
;
A
#
# COMPACT_ATOMS: atom_id res chain seq x y z
N MET A 1 -39.77 -40.24 -14.45
CA MET A 1 -39.80 -41.45 -15.30
C MET A 1 -38.68 -41.34 -16.34
N LYS A 2 -37.93 -42.42 -16.58
CA LYS A 2 -36.88 -42.48 -17.61
C LYS A 2 -37.25 -43.40 -18.76
N LYS A 3 -36.97 -42.95 -19.99
CA LYS A 3 -37.28 -43.70 -21.21
C LYS A 3 -36.14 -44.67 -21.51
N CYS A 4 -36.45 -45.95 -21.72
CA CYS A 4 -35.47 -46.95 -22.14
C CYS A 4 -34.90 -46.55 -23.50
N PRO A 5 -33.57 -46.47 -23.64
CA PRO A 5 -32.97 -45.98 -24.88
C PRO A 5 -32.97 -47.04 -25.99
N TYR A 6 -33.34 -48.28 -25.69
CA TYR A 6 -33.36 -49.39 -26.65
C TYR A 6 -34.75 -49.71 -27.21
N CYS A 7 -35.79 -49.64 -26.36
CA CYS A 7 -37.16 -49.99 -26.75
C CYS A 7 -38.18 -48.87 -26.51
N ASN A 8 -37.72 -47.68 -26.07
CA ASN A 8 -38.55 -46.51 -25.83
C ASN A 8 -39.61 -46.63 -24.71
N THR A 9 -39.66 -47.73 -23.95
CA THR A 9 -40.55 -47.92 -22.80
C THR A 9 -40.24 -46.91 -21.69
N LEU A 10 -41.27 -46.31 -21.09
CA LEU A 10 -41.10 -45.46 -19.90
C LEU A 10 -40.97 -46.34 -18.66
N ASN A 11 -39.92 -46.12 -17.88
CA ASN A 11 -39.63 -46.87 -16.65
C ASN A 11 -39.57 -45.90 -15.45
N PRO A 12 -39.74 -46.39 -14.22
CA PRO A 12 -39.47 -45.64 -13.00
C PRO A 12 -38.05 -45.03 -12.98
N ASP A 13 -37.87 -43.88 -12.31
CA ASP A 13 -36.56 -43.19 -12.30
C ASP A 13 -35.44 -43.99 -11.64
N ASP A 14 -35.80 -44.87 -10.71
CA ASP A 14 -34.92 -45.78 -9.98
C ASP A 14 -34.68 -47.13 -10.68
N ALA A 15 -35.45 -47.48 -11.72
CA ALA A 15 -35.33 -48.78 -12.40
C ALA A 15 -33.94 -49.03 -13.00
N GLU A 16 -33.20 -50.05 -12.56
CA GLU A 16 -31.84 -50.31 -13.09
C GLU A 16 -31.83 -51.00 -14.46
N VAL A 17 -32.92 -51.68 -14.82
CA VAL A 17 -33.14 -52.40 -16.09
C VAL A 17 -34.51 -52.05 -16.65
N CYS A 18 -34.65 -52.14 -17.97
CA CYS A 18 -35.94 -51.89 -18.60
C CYS A 18 -36.91 -53.05 -18.36
N GLU A 19 -38.11 -52.74 -17.88
CA GLU A 19 -39.16 -53.72 -17.63
C GLU A 19 -39.63 -54.46 -18.90
N ASN A 20 -39.49 -53.84 -20.07
CA ASN A 20 -39.94 -54.41 -21.34
C ASN A 20 -38.85 -55.20 -22.08
N CYS A 21 -37.61 -54.70 -22.13
CA CYS A 21 -36.55 -55.32 -22.94
C CYS A 21 -35.36 -55.88 -22.15
N GLY A 22 -35.35 -55.76 -20.82
CA GLY A 22 -34.32 -56.31 -19.94
C GLY A 22 -32.94 -55.64 -20.03
N LYS A 23 -32.75 -54.64 -20.90
CA LYS A 23 -31.47 -53.94 -21.06
C LYS A 23 -31.20 -52.94 -19.91
N PRO A 24 -29.93 -52.73 -19.52
CA PRO A 24 -29.58 -51.84 -18.42
C PRO A 24 -29.91 -50.38 -18.73
N LEU A 25 -30.42 -49.67 -17.72
CA LEU A 25 -30.77 -48.24 -17.77
C LEU A 25 -29.73 -47.36 -17.05
N LYS A 26 -28.71 -47.96 -16.43
CA LYS A 26 -27.70 -47.25 -15.63
C LYS A 26 -26.56 -46.74 -16.52
N GLY A 27 -26.23 -45.46 -16.41
CA GLY A 27 -25.03 -44.85 -17.02
C GLY A 27 -25.13 -44.47 -18.50
N GLN A 28 -26.17 -44.88 -19.23
CA GLN A 28 -26.36 -44.51 -20.64
C GLN A 28 -27.63 -43.68 -20.80
N MET A 29 -27.50 -42.46 -21.31
CA MET A 29 -28.63 -41.63 -21.70
C MET A 29 -28.66 -41.50 -23.21
N LEU A 30 -29.86 -41.55 -23.78
CA LEU A 30 -30.07 -41.23 -25.19
C LEU A 30 -29.91 -39.71 -25.34
N ALA A 31 -29.00 -39.29 -26.22
CA ALA A 31 -28.75 -37.88 -26.49
C ALA A 31 -28.54 -37.63 -27.98
N LEU A 32 -28.67 -36.37 -28.41
CA LEU A 32 -28.37 -35.96 -29.78
C LEU A 32 -26.92 -35.50 -29.86
N VAL A 33 -26.08 -36.23 -30.59
CA VAL A 33 -24.69 -35.82 -30.83
C VAL A 33 -24.67 -34.98 -32.11
N CYS A 34 -24.16 -33.76 -32.00
CA CYS A 34 -24.09 -32.85 -33.15
C CYS A 34 -23.15 -33.41 -34.23
N PRO A 35 -23.60 -33.59 -35.48
CA PRO A 35 -22.77 -34.14 -36.54
C PRO A 35 -21.64 -33.20 -36.97
N ASN A 36 -21.77 -31.90 -36.69
CA ASN A 36 -20.78 -30.90 -37.07
C ASN A 36 -19.65 -30.73 -36.03
N CYS A 37 -20.00 -30.68 -34.73
CA CYS A 37 -19.02 -30.38 -33.67
C CYS A 37 -18.87 -31.47 -32.59
N GLY A 38 -19.62 -32.57 -32.67
CA GLY A 38 -19.58 -33.65 -31.67
C GLY A 38 -20.19 -33.31 -30.31
N LYS A 39 -20.70 -32.09 -30.10
CA LYS A 39 -21.35 -31.71 -28.84
C LYS A 39 -22.59 -32.56 -28.58
N VAL A 40 -22.71 -33.08 -27.36
CA VAL A 40 -23.90 -33.77 -26.86
C VAL A 40 -24.97 -32.74 -26.51
N ASN A 41 -26.15 -32.85 -27.11
CA ASN A 41 -27.32 -32.00 -26.88
C ASN A 41 -28.49 -32.85 -26.33
N ALA A 42 -29.43 -32.18 -25.66
CA ALA A 42 -30.60 -32.85 -25.10
C ALA A 42 -31.52 -33.39 -26.21
N LEU A 43 -32.28 -34.44 -25.91
CA LEU A 43 -33.34 -34.91 -26.81
C LEU A 43 -34.35 -33.79 -27.04
N GLY A 44 -34.76 -33.62 -28.30
CA GLY A 44 -35.72 -32.57 -28.69
C GLY A 44 -35.09 -31.20 -29.00
N SER A 45 -33.78 -31.02 -28.81
CA SER A 45 -33.08 -29.82 -29.30
C SER A 45 -33.19 -29.72 -30.82
N ARG A 46 -33.64 -28.57 -31.34
CA ARG A 46 -33.75 -28.30 -32.79
C ARG A 46 -32.41 -27.93 -33.43
N GLU A 47 -31.50 -27.40 -32.63
CA GLU A 47 -30.16 -26.96 -33.06
C GLU A 47 -29.12 -27.24 -31.97
N CYS A 48 -27.85 -27.29 -32.37
CA CYS A 48 -26.75 -27.48 -31.44
C CYS A 48 -26.50 -26.22 -30.60
N SER A 49 -26.40 -26.39 -29.28
CA SER A 49 -26.10 -25.32 -28.32
C SER A 49 -24.75 -24.61 -28.49
N VAL A 50 -23.89 -25.08 -29.39
CA VAL A 50 -22.53 -24.55 -29.60
C VAL A 50 -22.36 -24.00 -31.01
N CYS A 51 -22.67 -24.80 -32.02
CA CYS A 51 -22.45 -24.41 -33.42
C CYS A 51 -23.73 -24.11 -34.21
N HIS A 52 -24.90 -24.15 -33.54
CA HIS A 52 -26.23 -23.89 -34.13
C HIS A 52 -26.61 -24.74 -35.34
N THR A 53 -25.86 -25.81 -35.63
CA THR A 53 -26.23 -26.78 -36.67
C THR A 53 -27.57 -27.42 -36.31
N LYS A 54 -28.50 -27.43 -37.28
CA LYS A 54 -29.82 -28.07 -37.12
C LYS A 54 -29.64 -29.55 -36.79
N LEU A 55 -30.33 -30.01 -35.75
CA LEU A 55 -30.26 -31.40 -35.29
C LEU A 55 -31.49 -32.15 -35.78
N SER A 56 -31.27 -33.31 -36.41
CA SER A 56 -32.33 -34.24 -36.77
C SER A 56 -32.53 -35.27 -35.66
N GLN A 57 -33.78 -35.63 -35.38
CA GLN A 57 -34.14 -36.69 -34.43
C GLN A 57 -33.65 -38.08 -34.84
N SER A 58 -33.10 -38.26 -36.05
CA SER A 58 -32.48 -39.53 -36.46
C SER A 58 -31.08 -39.76 -35.89
N HIS A 59 -30.43 -38.75 -35.30
CA HIS A 59 -29.04 -38.82 -34.80
C HIS A 59 -28.95 -39.06 -33.29
N HIS A 60 -29.79 -39.95 -32.77
CA HIS A 60 -29.72 -40.35 -31.37
C HIS A 60 -28.56 -41.32 -31.16
N GLN A 61 -27.68 -41.00 -30.20
CA GLN A 61 -26.59 -41.88 -29.79
C GLN A 61 -26.68 -42.13 -28.30
N LEU A 62 -26.34 -43.37 -27.91
CA LEU A 62 -26.10 -43.72 -26.52
C LEU A 62 -24.80 -43.05 -26.08
N VAL A 63 -24.90 -42.17 -25.08
CA VAL A 63 -23.73 -41.54 -24.49
C VAL A 63 -23.62 -41.97 -23.04
N SER A 64 -22.47 -42.53 -22.67
CA SER A 64 -22.14 -42.85 -21.28
C SER A 64 -21.73 -41.57 -20.55
N ARG A 65 -22.50 -41.16 -19.55
CA ARG A 65 -22.08 -40.05 -18.68
C ARG A 65 -21.25 -40.63 -17.54
N GLU A 66 -19.93 -40.49 -17.58
CA GLU A 66 -19.13 -40.61 -16.36
C GLU A 66 -19.50 -39.44 -15.45
N ILE A 67 -20.25 -39.73 -14.38
CA ILE A 67 -20.52 -38.76 -13.34
C ILE A 67 -19.27 -38.75 -12.44
N ILE A 68 -18.31 -37.87 -12.73
CA ILE A 68 -17.21 -37.62 -11.79
C ILE A 68 -17.83 -36.94 -10.56
N PRO A 69 -17.79 -37.55 -9.37
CA PRO A 69 -18.35 -36.93 -8.18
C PRO A 69 -17.61 -35.62 -7.88
N ARG A 70 -18.34 -34.52 -7.77
CA ARG A 70 -17.79 -33.20 -7.46
C ARG A 70 -17.18 -33.24 -6.04
N LYS A 71 -15.86 -33.34 -5.95
CA LYS A 71 -15.11 -33.42 -4.69
C LYS A 71 -15.35 -32.16 -3.85
N ASN A 72 -16.11 -32.29 -2.76
CA ASN A 72 -16.42 -31.22 -1.82
C ASN A 72 -15.16 -30.78 -1.06
N ASN A 73 -14.59 -29.65 -1.46
CA ASN A 73 -13.30 -29.12 -1.00
C ASN A 73 -13.45 -27.99 0.03
N LYS A 74 -14.54 -27.96 0.81
CA LYS A 74 -14.77 -26.95 1.89
C LYS A 74 -13.56 -26.72 2.80
N ARG A 75 -12.79 -27.78 3.12
CA ARG A 75 -11.55 -27.67 3.92
C ARG A 75 -10.48 -26.79 3.27
N TRP A 76 -10.34 -26.83 1.95
CA TRP A 76 -9.39 -25.98 1.22
C TRP A 76 -9.84 -24.51 1.20
N GLY A 77 -11.14 -24.25 1.22
CA GLY A 77 -11.69 -22.90 1.37
C GLY A 77 -11.31 -22.26 2.71
N TYR A 78 -11.39 -23.01 3.81
CA TYR A 78 -10.98 -22.51 5.13
C TYR A 78 -9.46 -22.24 5.22
N ILE A 79 -8.63 -23.11 4.64
CA ILE A 79 -7.18 -22.92 4.60
C ILE A 79 -6.81 -21.64 3.83
N ALA A 80 -7.46 -21.40 2.68
CA ALA A 80 -7.25 -20.19 1.90
C ALA A 80 -7.66 -18.91 2.65
N LEU A 81 -8.78 -18.94 3.39
CA LEU A 81 -9.24 -17.81 4.20
C LEU A 81 -8.27 -17.45 5.34
N ILE A 82 -7.74 -18.45 6.05
CA ILE A 82 -6.77 -18.22 7.13
C ILE A 82 -5.47 -17.64 6.57
N ALA A 83 -4.96 -18.20 5.46
CA ALA A 83 -3.76 -17.70 4.81
C ALA A 83 -3.92 -16.24 4.33
N PHE A 84 -5.08 -15.90 3.77
CA PHE A 84 -5.40 -14.53 3.36
C PHE A 84 -5.47 -13.56 4.55
N GLY A 85 -6.09 -13.98 5.66
CA GLY A 85 -6.12 -13.20 6.90
C GLY A 85 -4.73 -12.93 7.48
N ILE A 86 -3.85 -13.94 7.48
CA ILE A 86 -2.45 -13.79 7.91
C ILE A 86 -1.70 -12.84 6.97
N LEU A 87 -1.89 -12.96 5.65
CA LEU A 87 -1.26 -12.09 4.67
C LEU A 87 -1.67 -10.62 4.87
N ILE A 88 -2.97 -10.36 5.10
CA ILE A 88 -3.47 -9.01 5.41
C ILE A 88 -2.88 -8.52 6.73
N ALA A 89 -2.89 -9.32 7.79
CA ALA A 89 -2.32 -8.93 9.07
C ALA A 89 -0.82 -8.61 8.96
N LEU A 90 -0.10 -9.37 8.14
CA LEU A 90 1.32 -9.17 7.86
C LEU A 90 1.53 -7.92 6.99
N PHE A 91 0.67 -7.66 6.00
CA PHE A 91 0.66 -6.41 5.23
C PHE A 91 0.31 -5.18 6.08
N VAL A 92 -0.60 -5.30 7.05
CA VAL A 92 -0.95 -4.23 7.99
C VAL A 92 0.14 -4.04 9.03
N TYR A 93 0.81 -5.11 9.45
CA TYR A 93 1.95 -5.04 10.37
C TYR A 93 3.19 -4.45 9.71
N LEU A 94 3.55 -4.94 8.51
CA LEU A 94 4.65 -4.40 7.71
C LEU A 94 4.30 -3.00 7.21
N GLY A 95 3.07 -2.78 6.74
CA GLY A 95 2.54 -1.49 6.34
C GLY A 95 2.57 -0.50 7.50
N GLY A 96 2.06 -0.85 8.68
CA GLY A 96 2.14 0.00 9.88
C GLY A 96 3.55 0.25 10.40
N ARG A 97 4.53 -0.60 10.05
CA ARG A 97 5.96 -0.36 10.29
C ARG A 97 6.58 0.55 9.22
N TYR A 98 6.13 0.45 7.96
CA TYR A 98 6.61 1.24 6.83
C TYR A 98 5.93 2.62 6.70
N THR A 99 4.68 2.76 7.13
CA THR A 99 3.88 4.01 7.08
C THR A 99 4.09 4.88 8.32
N ARG A 100 5.01 4.50 9.21
CA ARG A 100 5.36 5.24 10.43
C ARG A 100 6.68 6.00 10.34
N SER A 101 7.06 6.46 9.14
CA SER A 101 7.93 7.62 9.03
C SER A 101 7.51 8.58 7.91
N PRO A 102 7.62 9.89 8.15
CA PRO A 102 6.65 10.84 7.66
C PRO A 102 7.35 11.93 6.83
N PHE A 103 6.66 12.40 5.81
CA PHE A 103 6.99 13.49 4.88
C PHE A 103 6.10 13.18 3.68
N ILE A 104 5.10 14.03 3.44
CA ILE A 104 4.27 13.85 2.27
C ILE A 104 5.14 14.27 1.07
N PRO A 105 5.38 13.39 0.08
CA PRO A 105 6.16 13.73 -1.10
C PRO A 105 5.59 14.99 -1.76
N GLY A 106 6.46 15.99 -2.01
CA GLY A 106 6.09 17.29 -2.60
C GLY A 106 5.74 18.43 -1.63
N LYS A 107 5.84 18.25 -0.30
CA LYS A 107 5.58 19.33 0.66
C LYS A 107 6.84 20.11 1.03
N ILE A 108 6.76 21.45 0.98
CA ILE A 108 7.79 22.34 1.53
C ILE A 108 7.54 22.48 3.02
N GLU A 109 8.58 22.28 3.82
CA GLU A 109 8.51 22.42 5.26
C GLU A 109 9.49 23.50 5.72
N ALA A 110 9.13 24.21 6.78
CA ALA A 110 10.05 25.13 7.44
C ALA A 110 10.63 24.48 8.69
N LEU A 111 11.90 24.76 8.98
CA LEU A 111 12.59 24.29 10.17
C LEU A 111 12.88 25.49 11.07
N GLU A 112 12.59 25.36 12.36
CA GLU A 112 12.96 26.31 13.41
C GLU A 112 14.03 25.68 14.29
N PHE A 113 15.20 26.30 14.33
CA PHE A 113 16.29 25.95 15.22
C PHE A 113 16.27 26.87 16.42
N GLU A 114 16.22 26.32 17.62
CA GLU A 114 16.35 27.11 18.84
C GLU A 114 17.71 26.82 19.48
N TYR A 115 18.35 27.86 20.01
CA TYR A 115 19.68 27.79 20.59
C TYR A 115 19.65 28.25 22.03
N TYR A 116 20.28 27.47 22.91
CA TYR A 116 20.25 27.69 24.36
C TYR A 116 21.66 27.80 24.94
N ASP A 117 21.79 28.56 26.02
CA ASP A 117 23.02 28.61 26.82
C ASP A 117 23.16 27.39 27.77
N GLY A 118 24.24 27.35 28.56
CA GLY A 118 24.49 26.28 29.53
C GLY A 118 23.44 26.14 30.63
N ASN A 119 22.64 27.19 30.86
CA ASN A 119 21.56 27.22 31.85
C ASN A 119 20.19 26.93 31.21
N HIS A 120 20.16 26.46 29.96
CA HIS A 120 18.94 26.24 29.17
C HIS A 120 18.11 27.50 28.91
N LYS A 121 18.73 28.70 28.95
CA LYS A 121 18.06 29.94 28.55
C LYS A 121 18.12 30.09 27.03
N LEU A 122 16.98 30.36 26.40
CA LEU A 122 16.88 30.61 24.96
C LEU A 122 17.68 31.87 24.59
N LEU A 123 18.61 31.72 23.64
CA LEU A 123 19.45 32.81 23.13
C LEU A 123 18.83 33.43 21.88
N TYR A 124 18.52 32.62 20.88
CA TYR A 124 17.89 33.04 19.62
C TYR A 124 17.35 31.83 18.85
N LYS A 125 16.65 32.12 17.76
CA LYS A 125 16.13 31.12 16.83
C LYS A 125 16.58 31.40 15.40
N ASP A 126 16.86 30.36 14.64
CA ASP A 126 17.11 30.44 13.19
C ASP A 126 16.01 29.71 12.43
N TYR A 127 15.64 30.22 11.26
CA TYR A 127 14.60 29.65 10.43
C TYR A 127 15.14 29.23 9.07
N TYR A 128 14.72 28.07 8.60
CA TYR A 128 15.09 27.53 7.30
C TYR A 128 13.86 27.02 6.56
N ILE A 129 13.96 26.96 5.23
CA ILE A 129 13.02 26.21 4.38
C ILE A 129 13.74 25.00 3.82
N PHE A 130 13.05 23.87 3.88
CA PHE A 130 13.45 22.59 3.34
C PHE A 130 12.54 22.21 2.18
N ASN A 131 13.15 21.84 1.05
CA ASN A 131 12.42 21.28 -0.09
C ASN A 131 12.66 19.77 -0.14
N SER A 132 11.70 19.00 0.33
CA SER A 132 11.76 17.54 0.31
C SER A 132 11.41 17.02 -1.10
N THR A 133 12.42 16.78 -1.93
CA THR A 133 12.22 15.96 -3.15
C THR A 133 12.22 14.49 -2.78
N ASP A 134 11.35 13.69 -3.39
CA ASP A 134 10.87 12.33 -3.05
C ASP A 134 11.87 11.22 -2.63
N ASN A 135 13.18 11.50 -2.57
CA ASN A 135 14.19 10.54 -2.12
C ASN A 135 14.44 10.63 -0.60
N LEU A 136 13.61 9.90 0.14
CA LEU A 136 13.73 9.63 1.59
C LEU A 136 15.02 8.87 1.98
N SER A 137 15.83 8.44 1.01
CA SER A 137 17.15 7.80 1.22
C SER A 137 18.32 8.80 1.21
N GLN A 138 18.07 10.07 0.90
CA GLN A 138 19.13 11.08 0.89
C GLN A 138 19.62 11.35 2.31
N THR A 139 20.93 11.28 2.50
CA THR A 139 21.59 11.72 3.73
C THR A 139 21.97 13.19 3.65
N ASN A 140 21.91 13.83 2.48
CA ASN A 140 22.31 15.22 2.26
C ASN A 140 21.12 16.04 1.76
N PHE A 141 20.74 17.06 2.51
CA PHE A 141 19.62 17.93 2.22
C PHE A 141 20.08 19.38 2.02
N SER A 142 19.51 20.06 1.03
CA SER A 142 19.68 21.51 0.86
C SER A 142 18.60 22.25 1.64
N ILE A 143 19.00 23.17 2.51
CA ILE A 143 18.11 24.00 3.32
C ILE A 143 18.40 25.49 3.08
N ALA A 144 17.38 26.28 2.80
CA ALA A 144 17.50 27.71 2.56
C ALA A 144 17.34 28.49 3.88
N TYR A 145 18.30 29.34 4.24
CA TYR A 145 18.24 30.11 5.49
C TYR A 145 17.42 31.39 5.34
N LEU A 146 16.37 31.54 6.14
CA LEU A 146 15.47 32.70 6.10
C LEU A 146 15.89 33.85 7.02
N GLY A 147 16.71 33.56 8.04
CA GLY A 147 17.14 34.56 9.00
C GLY A 147 16.90 34.17 10.46
N LYS A 148 17.35 35.08 11.32
CA LYS A 148 17.33 34.93 12.78
C LYS A 148 16.10 35.62 13.38
N ASN A 149 15.49 35.01 14.39
CA ASN A 149 14.36 35.54 15.15
C ASN A 149 13.24 36.05 14.23
N SER A 150 12.75 37.27 14.43
CA SER A 150 11.68 37.88 13.64
C SER A 150 12.00 37.95 12.14
N SER A 151 13.26 38.14 11.75
CA SER A 151 13.66 38.17 10.33
C SER A 151 13.33 36.89 9.61
N GLY A 152 13.51 35.73 10.26
CA GLY A 152 13.19 34.43 9.68
C GLY A 152 11.75 33.99 9.93
N LYS A 153 11.16 34.38 11.07
CA LYS A 153 9.78 34.03 11.44
C LYS A 153 8.73 34.77 10.61
N ASN A 154 8.94 36.07 10.34
CA ASN A 154 7.95 36.90 9.66
C ASN A 154 7.60 36.40 8.25
N PRO A 155 8.58 35.98 7.41
CA PRO A 155 8.30 35.37 6.11
C PRO A 155 7.40 34.13 6.17
N LEU A 156 7.42 33.38 7.28
CA LEU A 156 6.70 32.12 7.44
C LEU A 156 5.26 32.28 7.95
N ARG A 157 4.90 33.44 8.52
CA ARG A 157 3.61 33.63 9.23
C ARG A 157 2.38 33.47 8.33
N LEU A 158 2.52 33.71 7.03
CA LEU A 158 1.45 33.63 6.00
C LEU A 158 2.01 33.03 4.69
N ALA A 159 3.01 32.16 4.78
CA ALA A 159 3.66 31.62 3.59
C ALA A 159 2.79 30.55 2.92
N THR A 160 2.22 30.89 1.76
CA THR A 160 1.67 29.90 0.83
C THR A 160 2.79 29.05 0.23
N LEU A 161 2.47 27.88 -0.35
CA LEU A 161 3.45 27.02 -1.04
C LEU A 161 4.25 27.79 -2.12
N LYS A 162 3.60 28.72 -2.83
CA LYS A 162 4.26 29.58 -3.83
C LYS A 162 5.28 30.52 -3.21
N ILE A 163 4.94 31.13 -2.07
CA ILE A 163 5.84 32.01 -1.31
C ILE A 163 6.99 31.19 -0.74
N ALA A 164 6.73 30.02 -0.18
CA ALA A 164 7.75 29.13 0.36
C ALA A 164 8.76 28.68 -0.72
N ASN A 165 8.27 28.32 -1.91
CA ASN A 165 9.11 28.05 -3.08
C ASN A 165 9.97 29.23 -3.52
N LYS A 166 9.41 30.45 -3.48
CA LYS A 166 10.15 31.68 -3.78
C LYS A 166 11.25 31.91 -2.75
N LEU A 167 10.90 31.86 -1.46
CA LEU A 167 11.83 32.01 -0.35
C LEU A 167 12.95 30.97 -0.41
N TYR A 168 12.64 29.71 -0.71
CA TYR A 168 13.67 28.68 -0.90
C TYR A 168 14.68 29.07 -1.99
N ARG A 169 14.19 29.48 -3.17
CA ARG A 169 15.05 29.84 -4.32
C ARG A 169 15.89 31.10 -4.10
N GLU A 170 15.35 32.09 -3.39
CA GLU A 170 15.98 33.42 -3.25
C GLU A 170 16.95 33.50 -2.06
N ASN A 171 16.89 32.56 -1.11
CA ASN A 171 17.74 32.58 0.07
C ASN A 171 18.98 31.72 -0.09
N LYS A 172 19.99 32.01 0.75
CA LYS A 172 21.25 31.27 0.76
C LYS A 172 21.02 29.84 1.25
N HIS A 173 21.51 28.89 0.48
CA HIS A 173 21.45 27.47 0.81
C HIS A 173 22.61 27.02 1.69
N TYR A 174 22.28 26.15 2.62
CA TYR A 174 23.20 25.39 3.45
C TYR A 174 22.85 23.91 3.34
N THR A 175 23.72 23.09 3.90
CA THR A 175 23.63 21.64 3.86
C THR A 175 23.20 21.13 5.22
N PHE A 176 22.23 20.24 5.21
CA PHE A 176 21.82 19.44 6.35
C PHE A 176 22.12 17.98 6.03
N TYR A 177 23.17 17.44 6.63
CA TYR A 177 23.59 16.05 6.46
C TYR A 177 23.14 15.20 7.65
N CYS A 178 22.54 14.06 7.36
CA CYS A 178 22.04 13.09 8.32
C CYS A 178 22.52 11.71 7.91
N ASP A 179 23.51 11.17 8.61
CA ASP A 179 23.95 9.78 8.44
C ASP A 179 23.95 9.11 9.80
N GLY A 180 23.11 8.08 10.00
CA GLY A 180 23.02 7.14 11.14
C GLY A 180 23.28 7.65 12.57
N GLN A 181 24.48 8.14 12.82
CA GLN A 181 25.00 8.60 14.11
C GLN A 181 25.44 10.07 14.11
N THR A 182 25.29 10.82 13.02
CA THR A 182 25.76 12.21 12.91
C THR A 182 24.78 13.06 12.10
N GLY A 183 24.31 14.14 12.73
CA GLY A 183 23.66 15.26 12.03
C GLY A 183 24.66 16.41 11.88
N ILE A 184 24.87 16.92 10.67
CA ILE A 184 25.73 18.07 10.41
C ILE A 184 24.93 19.15 9.71
N ILE A 185 24.95 20.37 10.25
CA ILE A 185 24.36 21.54 9.61
C ILE A 185 25.46 22.52 9.31
N SER A 186 25.57 22.94 8.05
CA SER A 186 26.59 23.91 7.61
C SER A 186 26.12 25.37 7.68
N GLY A 187 24.96 25.63 8.29
CA GLY A 187 24.35 26.95 8.50
C GLY A 187 25.28 27.98 9.16
N PRO A 188 24.84 29.25 9.32
CA PRO A 188 25.66 30.31 9.92
C PRO A 188 26.31 29.88 11.25
N GLN A 189 25.61 29.03 11.99
CA GLN A 189 26.16 28.18 13.05
C GLN A 189 26.40 26.78 12.51
N LYS A 190 27.64 26.30 12.60
CA LYS A 190 27.96 24.93 12.21
C LYS A 190 27.63 24.01 13.38
N ILE A 191 26.70 23.09 13.18
CA ILE A 191 26.20 22.21 14.24
C ILE A 191 26.59 20.78 13.91
N PHE A 192 27.24 20.11 14.86
CA PHE A 192 27.51 18.68 14.82
C PHE A 192 26.74 17.99 15.94
N ILE A 193 25.84 17.10 15.58
CA ILE A 193 24.99 16.37 16.50
C ILE A 193 25.45 14.92 16.51
N LYS A 194 26.17 14.51 17.55
CA LYS A 194 26.52 13.10 17.77
C LYS A 194 25.24 12.33 18.14
N ASP A 195 25.03 11.18 17.51
CA ASP A 195 23.80 10.37 17.49
C ASP A 195 22.57 11.06 16.85
N GLY A 196 22.78 12.17 16.13
CA GLY A 196 21.72 13.05 15.61
C GLY A 196 20.77 12.41 14.59
N ALA A 197 21.18 11.39 13.83
CA ALA A 197 20.30 10.79 12.84
C ALA A 197 19.13 10.01 13.46
N LYS A 198 19.25 9.52 14.70
CA LYS A 198 18.09 8.96 15.47
C LYS A 198 17.09 10.04 15.90
N MET A 199 17.54 11.29 16.07
CA MET A 199 16.69 12.44 16.38
C MET A 199 15.91 12.90 15.14
N ILE A 200 16.56 12.87 13.98
CA ILE A 200 16.03 13.36 12.71
C ILE A 200 15.15 12.28 12.04
N SER A 201 15.47 11.00 12.17
CA SER A 201 14.68 9.89 11.60
C SER A 201 13.42 9.50 12.41
N ARG A 202 13.29 9.91 13.68
CA ARG A 202 12.19 9.41 14.53
C ARG A 202 10.88 10.17 14.45
N ARG A 203 10.82 11.44 14.03
CA ARG A 203 9.56 12.22 14.10
C ARG A 203 9.54 13.43 13.16
N ILE A 204 9.90 13.28 11.90
CA ILE A 204 9.52 14.31 10.91
C ILE A 204 8.09 14.08 10.47
N GLY A 205 7.12 14.34 11.36
CA GLY A 205 5.69 14.30 11.01
C GLY A 205 4.80 13.51 11.94
N HIS A 206 5.07 13.58 13.25
CA HIS A 206 3.98 13.55 14.21
C HIS A 206 3.92 14.93 14.89
N HIS A 207 2.88 15.69 14.57
CA HIS A 207 2.47 16.85 15.35
C HIS A 207 2.17 16.42 16.77
N ASP A 208 3.15 16.57 17.65
CA ASP A 208 2.88 16.79 19.05
C ASP A 208 4.03 17.61 19.61
N LYS A 209 3.66 18.70 20.27
CA LYS A 209 4.53 19.72 20.86
C LYS A 209 5.78 19.08 21.46
N PHE A 210 6.93 19.30 20.82
CA PHE A 210 8.20 18.80 21.32
C PHE A 210 8.65 19.66 22.51
N ARG A 211 8.79 19.03 23.67
CA ARG A 211 9.73 19.49 24.71
C ARG A 211 10.93 18.55 24.64
N PRO A 212 12.14 19.04 24.33
CA PRO A 212 13.34 18.21 24.41
C PRO A 212 13.46 17.65 25.83
N ASP A 213 13.67 16.34 25.96
CA ASP A 213 14.12 15.75 27.21
C ASP A 213 15.48 16.40 27.55
N PRO A 214 15.64 17.05 28.71
CA PRO A 214 16.88 17.73 29.09
C PRO A 214 18.07 16.78 29.29
N LYS A 215 17.87 15.46 29.21
CA LYS A 215 18.95 14.48 29.37
C LYS A 215 19.68 14.17 28.06
N GLY A 216 20.70 14.97 27.78
CA GLY A 216 22.00 14.44 27.34
C GLY A 216 22.15 14.08 25.87
N TYR A 217 22.08 15.07 24.98
CA TYR A 217 22.65 14.94 23.63
C TYR A 217 23.87 15.84 23.49
N LEU A 218 25.03 15.26 23.18
CA LEU A 218 26.26 16.02 22.93
C LEU A 218 26.18 16.65 21.53
N CYS A 219 25.70 17.89 21.46
CA CYS A 219 25.86 18.74 20.28
C CYS A 219 27.20 19.48 20.40
N LYS A 220 28.12 19.28 19.45
CA LYS A 220 29.28 20.17 19.28
C LYS A 220 28.86 21.29 18.34
N ILE A 221 28.76 22.49 18.86
CA ILE A 221 28.37 23.69 18.10
C ILE A 221 29.63 24.51 17.86
N GLU A 222 29.95 24.76 16.59
CA GLU A 222 31.08 25.58 16.16
C GLU A 222 30.55 26.92 15.64
N GLY A 223 30.95 28.00 16.31
CA GLY A 223 30.53 29.38 16.01
C GLY A 223 30.32 30.20 17.28
N ASP A 224 29.08 30.43 17.71
CA ASP A 224 28.76 31.17 18.95
C ASP A 224 29.00 30.32 20.19
N ASN A 225 30.11 30.62 20.89
CA ASN A 225 30.56 29.91 22.10
C ASN A 225 29.56 29.93 23.26
N ARG A 226 28.56 30.83 23.23
CA ARG A 226 27.50 30.91 24.25
C ARG A 226 26.50 29.77 24.11
N VAL A 227 26.34 29.22 22.90
CA VAL A 227 25.38 28.16 22.64
C VAL A 227 25.94 26.84 23.13
N LYS A 228 25.17 26.15 23.98
CA LYS A 228 25.51 24.83 24.53
C LYS A 228 24.53 23.75 24.09
N PHE A 229 23.29 24.10 23.78
CA PHE A 229 22.26 23.16 23.34
C PHE A 229 21.47 23.71 22.15
N THR A 230 20.86 22.82 21.39
CA THR A 230 19.96 23.18 20.28
C THR A 230 18.78 22.21 20.18
N SER A 231 17.63 22.73 19.77
CA SER A 231 16.45 21.95 19.38
C SER A 231 16.05 22.31 17.94
N ILE A 232 15.42 21.35 17.25
CA ILE A 232 14.93 21.51 15.89
C ILE A 232 13.44 21.21 15.90
N ASN A 233 12.64 22.17 15.46
CA ASN A 233 11.20 22.06 15.32
C ASN A 233 10.84 22.13 13.84
N ILE A 234 9.81 21.38 13.45
CA ILE A 234 9.28 21.36 12.10
C ILE A 234 8.00 22.16 12.09
N LEU A 235 7.92 23.12 11.17
CA LEU A 235 6.83 24.04 11.02
C LEU A 235 5.98 23.61 9.82
N ASN A 236 4.78 23.12 10.14
CA ASN A 236 3.64 23.02 9.25
C ASN A 236 3.38 24.34 8.51
N LEU A 237 3.79 24.46 7.24
CA LEU A 237 3.17 25.44 6.35
C LEU A 237 1.72 24.99 6.13
N ILE A 238 0.77 25.86 6.51
CA ILE A 238 -0.65 25.67 6.23
C ILE A 238 -0.78 25.83 4.71
N ASP A 239 -1.23 24.76 4.05
CA ASP A 239 -1.72 24.88 2.69
C ASP A 239 -3.08 25.59 2.81
N ASP A 240 -3.17 26.81 2.30
CA ASP A 240 -4.47 27.36 1.93
C ASP A 240 -4.93 26.54 0.71
N ASP A 241 -5.83 25.59 0.96
CA ASP A 241 -6.61 24.89 -0.09
C ASP A 241 -7.43 25.91 -0.92
#